data_AF-A0A182S827-F1
#
_entry.id   AF-A0A182S827-F1
#
_cell.length_a   1.000
_cell.length_b   1.000
_cell.length_c   1.000
_cell.angle_alpha   90.00
_cell.angle_beta   90.00
_cell.angle_gamma   90.00
#
_symmetry.space_group_name_H-M   'P 1'
#
loop_
_entity.id
_entity.type
_entity.pdbx_description
1 polymer ?
#
loop_
_entity_poly.entity_id
_entity_poly.type
_entity_poly.pdbx_seq_one_letter_code
_entity_poly.pdbx_strand_id
1 'polypeptide(L)'
;MNTVIGVPYWASLIGISAISIGFNLLGGLKAAITADVIQGVTMILISLGIIIQSMISVGGFEKIFTIPVEDGRMNFFNFTGDATVRVDTTSAWLGQLFMSLSIFGCQQNFVQRYLSMSTFKEVRRTLMSNIPVVIVLFCLAWIVGMGVYSVYAVCDPMKAGYINKMDEILPFFVEDKFAYLPGVLGIFMASLFNGALSLNVSNLNSLATVTWEDFLSHLPRFKGINDKQQLNVIKFIGSIYGVVVMGVGFSVGLLSGVIESSMLMTSATSGPLLGVFLLAMLVPIANWKGAACGMIVSHIITLWITFGSLTVSKEVVLLPTTIDGCTNDTFSSGITKPTKSWLLANTPLEVESEFPYFDTTTQTPAPATLDFPENIYSVSYMYYSLIGTFLTVAVGTLVSVLTSHADDAYDRKLLHPLAYHCSKIFPGKERRYITNPDIRPKDVESPDSNGNSTKKSPLEELERDNLGFDTVSEQSGVTVVSIDPIPPKLDRPEVYRKHDTEATDH
;
A
#
# COMPACT_ATOMS: atom_id res chain seq x y z
N MET A 1 7.30 2.20 -22.42
CA MET A 1 7.70 3.16 -23.47
C MET A 1 8.79 2.53 -24.33
N ASN A 2 9.80 1.93 -23.72
CA ASN A 2 10.87 1.22 -24.42
C ASN A 2 10.39 0.20 -25.44
N THR A 3 9.56 -0.75 -25.04
CA THR A 3 9.11 -1.83 -25.92
C THR A 3 8.23 -1.34 -27.07
N VAL A 4 7.29 -0.44 -26.79
CA VAL A 4 6.23 -0.06 -27.74
C VAL A 4 6.59 1.16 -28.60
N ILE A 5 7.30 2.13 -28.02
CA ILE A 5 7.65 3.41 -28.68
C ILE A 5 9.14 3.42 -29.08
N GLY A 6 9.95 2.46 -28.62
CA GLY A 6 11.40 2.45 -28.86
C GLY A 6 12.17 3.49 -28.05
N VAL A 7 11.53 4.15 -27.08
CA VAL A 7 12.19 5.18 -26.24
C VAL A 7 13.10 4.50 -25.21
N PRO A 8 14.39 4.85 -25.13
CA PRO A 8 15.31 4.18 -24.21
C PRO A 8 14.81 4.29 -22.75
N TYR A 9 15.14 3.26 -21.95
CA TYR A 9 14.64 3.13 -20.57
C TYR A 9 14.91 4.38 -19.73
N TRP A 10 16.14 4.91 -19.81
CA TRP A 10 16.56 6.10 -19.06
C TRP A 10 15.72 7.34 -19.40
N ALA A 11 15.39 7.56 -20.68
CA ALA A 11 14.61 8.71 -21.12
C ALA A 11 13.15 8.58 -20.67
N SER A 12 12.62 7.36 -20.69
CA SER A 12 11.27 7.06 -20.18
C SER A 12 11.18 7.36 -18.67
N LEU A 13 12.18 6.95 -17.90
CA LEU A 13 12.24 7.16 -16.46
C LEU A 13 12.37 8.64 -16.09
N ILE A 14 13.26 9.38 -16.77
CA ILE A 14 13.40 10.83 -16.59
C ILE A 14 12.11 11.54 -16.97
N GLY A 15 11.49 11.17 -18.09
CA GLY A 15 10.25 11.77 -18.56
C GLY A 15 9.10 11.63 -17.56
N ILE A 16 8.84 10.39 -17.10
CA ILE A 16 7.79 10.13 -16.11
C ILE A 16 8.07 10.88 -14.80
N SER A 17 9.31 10.84 -14.32
CA SER A 17 9.68 11.51 -13.06
C SER A 17 9.54 13.03 -13.15
N ALA A 18 9.97 13.64 -14.26
CA ALA A 18 9.84 15.08 -14.49
C ALA A 18 8.36 15.51 -14.54
N ILE A 19 7.51 14.73 -15.22
CA ILE A 19 6.07 14.99 -15.26
C ILE A 19 5.48 14.84 -13.85
N SER A 20 5.82 13.79 -13.09
CA SER A 20 5.35 13.60 -11.71
C SER A 20 5.72 14.78 -10.80
N ILE A 21 6.96 15.26 -10.88
CA ILE A 21 7.42 16.43 -10.13
C ILE A 21 6.63 17.68 -10.55
N GLY A 22 6.41 17.88 -11.85
CA GLY A 22 5.58 18.97 -12.36
C GLY A 22 4.16 18.96 -11.80
N PHE A 23 3.50 17.80 -11.81
CA PHE A 23 2.16 17.64 -11.23
C PHE A 23 2.14 17.89 -9.72
N ASN A 24 3.17 17.42 -9.00
CA ASN A 24 3.33 17.68 -7.57
C ASN A 24 3.46 19.19 -7.27
N LEU A 25 4.28 19.91 -8.04
CA LEU A 25 4.47 21.36 -7.91
C LEU A 25 3.18 22.16 -8.21
N LEU A 26 2.39 21.70 -9.19
CA LEU A 26 1.09 22.31 -9.52
C LEU A 26 0.04 22.08 -8.41
N GLY A 27 0.31 21.19 -7.45
CA GLY A 27 -0.45 21.06 -6.19
C GLY A 27 -1.88 20.54 -6.35
N GLY A 28 -2.19 19.92 -7.48
CA GLY A 28 -3.55 19.48 -7.79
C GLY A 28 -3.79 18.03 -7.43
N LEU A 29 -3.86 17.65 -6.15
CA LEU A 29 -4.39 16.33 -5.77
C LEU A 29 -5.77 16.12 -6.43
N LYS A 30 -6.58 17.19 -6.51
CA LYS A 30 -7.84 17.22 -7.25
C LYS A 30 -7.68 16.92 -8.75
N ALA A 31 -6.70 17.52 -9.42
CA ALA A 31 -6.47 17.31 -10.85
C ALA A 31 -5.99 15.87 -11.14
N ALA A 32 -5.11 15.34 -10.29
CA ALA A 32 -4.68 13.95 -10.33
C ALA A 32 -5.87 12.99 -10.12
N ILE A 33 -6.73 13.24 -9.14
CA ILE A 33 -7.94 12.43 -8.90
C ILE A 33 -8.88 12.45 -10.11
N THR A 34 -9.07 13.59 -10.77
CA THR A 34 -9.91 13.65 -11.98
C THR A 34 -9.29 12.84 -13.13
N ALA A 35 -7.97 12.92 -13.32
CA ALA A 35 -7.26 12.12 -14.32
C ALA A 35 -7.38 10.61 -14.03
N ASP A 36 -7.29 10.20 -12.75
CA ASP A 36 -7.51 8.82 -12.31
C ASP A 36 -8.89 8.30 -12.71
N VAL A 37 -9.93 9.11 -12.58
CA VAL A 37 -11.30 8.72 -12.93
C VAL A 37 -11.41 8.43 -14.44
N ILE A 38 -10.85 9.32 -15.27
CA ILE A 38 -10.85 9.15 -16.74
C ILE A 38 -10.05 7.89 -17.12
N GLN A 39 -8.89 7.70 -16.52
CA GLN A 39 -8.04 6.53 -16.73
C GLN A 39 -8.74 5.23 -16.28
N GLY A 40 -9.42 5.22 -15.14
CA GLY A 40 -10.17 4.06 -14.65
C GLY A 40 -11.27 3.64 -15.62
N VAL A 41 -12.06 4.59 -16.12
CA VAL A 41 -13.10 4.32 -17.14
C VAL A 41 -12.47 3.79 -18.42
N THR A 42 -11.36 4.40 -18.87
CA THR A 42 -10.67 3.99 -20.09
C THR A 42 -10.12 2.56 -19.98
N MET A 43 -9.57 2.20 -18.82
CA MET A 43 -9.10 0.84 -18.55
C MET A 43 -10.22 -0.21 -18.62
N ILE A 44 -11.41 0.11 -18.10
CA ILE A 44 -12.57 -0.77 -18.21
C ILE A 44 -12.94 -0.97 -19.68
N LEU A 45 -13.03 0.12 -20.46
CA LEU A 45 -13.39 0.06 -21.88
C LEU A 45 -12.38 -0.75 -22.70
N ILE A 46 -11.07 -0.56 -22.47
CA ILE A 46 -10.03 -1.32 -23.17
C ILE A 46 -10.08 -2.79 -22.77
N SER A 47 -10.27 -3.09 -21.48
CA SER A 47 -10.40 -4.47 -21.00
C SER A 47 -11.58 -5.18 -21.67
N LEU A 48 -12.74 -4.52 -21.76
CA LEU A 48 -13.90 -5.05 -22.49
C LEU A 48 -13.59 -5.27 -23.97
N GLY A 49 -12.90 -4.32 -24.60
CA GLY A 49 -12.41 -4.46 -25.98
C GLY A 49 -11.54 -5.70 -26.15
N ILE A 50 -10.54 -5.90 -25.29
CA ILE A 50 -9.63 -7.05 -25.32
C ILE A 50 -10.39 -8.36 -25.16
N ILE A 51 -11.36 -8.42 -24.24
CA ILE A 51 -12.21 -9.60 -24.05
C ILE A 51 -13.00 -9.89 -25.33
N ILE A 52 -13.64 -8.88 -25.93
CA ILE A 52 -14.41 -9.04 -27.18
C ILE A 52 -13.52 -9.51 -28.32
N GLN A 53 -12.35 -8.89 -28.49
CA GLN A 53 -11.42 -9.28 -29.54
C GLN A 53 -10.86 -10.69 -29.34
N SER A 54 -10.63 -11.09 -28.08
CA SER A 54 -10.26 -12.46 -27.73
C SER A 54 -11.36 -13.44 -28.13
N MET A 55 -12.63 -13.15 -27.78
CA MET A 55 -13.78 -13.99 -28.13
C MET A 55 -13.89 -14.21 -29.63
N ILE A 56 -13.70 -13.16 -30.43
CA ILE A 56 -13.76 -13.23 -31.90
C ILE A 56 -12.60 -14.08 -32.43
N SER A 57 -11.39 -13.90 -31.89
CA SER A 57 -10.18 -14.58 -32.35
C SER A 57 -10.19 -16.09 -32.08
N VAL A 58 -10.68 -16.51 -30.90
CA VAL A 58 -10.77 -17.94 -30.56
C VAL A 58 -12.06 -18.60 -31.12
N GLY A 59 -13.03 -17.79 -31.54
CA GLY A 59 -14.30 -18.25 -32.09
C GLY A 59 -15.35 -18.63 -31.04
N GLY A 60 -15.40 -17.91 -29.92
CA GLY A 60 -16.43 -18.06 -28.88
C GLY A 60 -15.97 -17.67 -27.48
N PHE A 61 -16.91 -17.21 -26.63
CA PHE A 61 -16.61 -16.85 -25.24
C PHE A 61 -16.19 -18.05 -24.38
N GLU A 62 -16.81 -19.21 -24.60
CA GLU A 62 -16.53 -20.43 -23.84
C GLU A 62 -15.06 -20.84 -23.92
N LYS A 63 -14.45 -20.69 -25.11
CA LYS A 63 -13.05 -21.04 -25.36
C LYS A 63 -12.04 -20.22 -24.55
N ILE A 64 -12.43 -19.01 -24.10
CA ILE A 64 -11.59 -18.21 -23.19
C ILE A 64 -11.38 -18.95 -21.86
N PHE A 65 -12.32 -19.81 -21.46
CA PHE A 65 -12.22 -20.59 -20.22
C PHE A 65 -11.80 -22.03 -20.48
N THR A 66 -12.25 -22.67 -21.55
CA THR A 66 -11.91 -24.09 -21.79
C THR A 66 -10.44 -24.29 -22.13
N ILE A 67 -9.83 -23.43 -22.94
CA ILE A 67 -8.42 -23.55 -23.32
C ILE A 67 -7.49 -23.49 -22.09
N PRO A 68 -7.58 -22.46 -21.21
CA PRO A 68 -6.78 -22.45 -19.98
C PRO A 68 -7.06 -23.62 -19.02
N VAL A 69 -8.29 -24.15 -19.00
CA VAL A 69 -8.65 -25.31 -18.18
C VAL A 69 -7.97 -26.58 -18.71
N GLU A 70 -8.04 -26.82 -20.02
CA GLU A 70 -7.41 -27.96 -20.70
C GLU A 70 -5.88 -27.94 -20.54
N ASP A 71 -5.27 -26.75 -20.59
CA ASP A 71 -3.83 -26.55 -20.38
C ASP A 71 -3.41 -26.55 -18.90
N GLY A 72 -4.33 -26.85 -17.97
CA GLY A 72 -4.04 -26.98 -16.54
C GLY A 72 -3.71 -25.66 -15.83
N ARG A 73 -4.07 -24.50 -16.41
CA ARG A 73 -3.76 -23.16 -15.86
C ARG A 73 -4.81 -22.65 -14.86
N MET A 74 -5.97 -23.29 -14.78
CA MET A 74 -7.08 -22.92 -13.90
C MET A 74 -7.09 -23.74 -12.61
N ASN A 75 -6.09 -23.55 -11.76
CA ASN A 75 -6.01 -24.18 -10.45
C ASN A 75 -6.23 -23.15 -9.32
N PHE A 76 -7.48 -23.01 -8.87
CA PHE A 76 -7.86 -22.03 -7.84
C PHE A 76 -7.55 -22.48 -6.40
N PHE A 77 -7.57 -23.79 -6.15
CA PHE A 77 -7.50 -24.37 -4.80
C PHE A 77 -6.26 -25.27 -4.68
N ASN A 78 -5.08 -24.65 -4.79
CA ASN A 78 -3.81 -25.33 -4.60
C ASN A 78 -3.28 -25.05 -3.19
N PHE A 79 -3.51 -25.99 -2.28
CA PHE A 79 -3.00 -25.94 -0.90
C PHE A 79 -1.80 -26.85 -0.76
N THR A 80 -0.61 -26.30 -0.95
CA THR A 80 0.65 -27.08 -0.88
C THR A 80 1.12 -27.30 0.55
N GLY A 81 0.77 -26.39 1.47
CA GLY A 81 1.27 -26.39 2.85
C GLY A 81 2.75 -26.01 2.96
N ASP A 82 3.38 -25.65 1.85
CA ASP A 82 4.79 -25.28 1.75
C ASP A 82 4.91 -23.76 1.58
N ALA A 83 5.54 -23.10 2.56
CA ALA A 83 5.71 -21.66 2.59
C ALA A 83 6.75 -21.13 1.58
N THR A 84 7.50 -22.01 0.92
CA THR A 84 8.52 -21.66 -0.08
C THR A 84 7.94 -21.50 -1.49
N VAL A 85 6.76 -22.06 -1.73
CA VAL A 85 6.04 -21.94 -3.01
C VAL A 85 5.72 -20.48 -3.28
N ARG A 86 6.12 -19.98 -4.46
CA ARG A 86 6.00 -18.57 -4.89
C ARG A 86 4.64 -17.97 -4.55
N VAL A 87 3.55 -18.60 -5.02
CA VAL A 87 2.17 -18.27 -4.65
C VAL A 87 1.35 -19.56 -4.67
N ASP A 88 0.66 -19.84 -3.57
CA ASP A 88 -0.35 -20.90 -3.41
C ASP A 88 -1.65 -20.27 -2.87
N THR A 89 -2.72 -21.04 -2.72
CA THR A 89 -4.00 -20.48 -2.25
C THR A 89 -3.89 -19.90 -0.82
N THR A 90 -3.06 -20.51 0.03
CA THR A 90 -2.87 -20.07 1.43
C THR A 90 -2.16 -18.72 1.50
N SER A 91 -1.01 -18.61 0.82
CA SER A 91 -0.22 -17.38 0.75
C SER A 91 -0.97 -16.28 0.03
N ALA A 92 -1.75 -16.61 -1.01
CA ALA A 92 -2.61 -15.66 -1.69
C ALA A 92 -3.68 -15.07 -0.76
N TRP A 93 -4.37 -15.88 0.03
CA TRP A 93 -5.40 -15.36 0.95
C TRP A 93 -4.80 -14.65 2.16
N LEU A 94 -3.90 -15.32 2.87
CA LEU A 94 -3.36 -14.82 4.14
C LEU A 94 -2.34 -13.70 3.93
N GLY A 95 -1.45 -13.85 2.96
CA GLY A 95 -0.46 -12.82 2.62
C GLY A 95 -1.11 -11.57 2.07
N GLN A 96 -2.04 -11.71 1.11
CA GLN A 96 -2.75 -10.56 0.55
C GLN A 96 -3.62 -9.86 1.59
N LEU A 97 -4.21 -10.58 2.57
CA LEU A 97 -4.98 -9.98 3.65
C LEU A 97 -4.13 -8.98 4.45
N PHE A 98 -2.97 -9.41 4.97
CA PHE A 98 -2.10 -8.54 5.78
C PHE A 98 -1.49 -7.42 4.97
N MET A 99 -1.11 -7.69 3.72
CA MET A 99 -0.65 -6.64 2.80
C MET A 99 -1.76 -5.59 2.56
N SER A 100 -2.98 -6.02 2.26
CA SER A 100 -4.10 -5.12 1.98
C SER A 100 -4.53 -4.33 3.22
N LEU A 101 -4.55 -4.96 4.40
CA LEU A 101 -4.81 -4.26 5.66
C LEU A 101 -3.80 -3.14 5.91
N SER A 102 -2.52 -3.39 5.63
CA SER A 102 -1.48 -2.36 5.72
C SER A 102 -1.69 -1.24 4.69
N ILE A 103 -1.94 -1.59 3.42
CA ILE A 103 -2.14 -0.62 2.34
C ILE A 103 -3.33 0.29 2.64
N PHE A 104 -4.51 -0.27 2.92
CA PHE A 104 -5.72 0.51 3.14
C PHE A 104 -5.78 1.14 4.54
N GLY A 105 -5.20 0.50 5.56
CA GLY A 105 -5.33 0.94 6.94
C GLY A 105 -4.24 1.89 7.43
N CYS A 106 -3.02 1.74 6.91
CA CYS A 106 -1.83 2.38 7.51
C CYS A 106 -1.03 3.24 6.53
N GLN A 107 -1.13 3.02 5.21
CA GLN A 107 -0.36 3.81 4.27
C GLN A 107 -0.94 5.20 4.08
N GLN A 108 -0.05 6.19 4.09
CA GLN A 108 -0.44 7.59 4.11
C GLN A 108 -1.20 8.03 2.84
N ASN A 109 -0.84 7.50 1.67
CA ASN A 109 -1.52 7.78 0.40
C ASN A 109 -3.01 7.44 0.42
N PHE A 110 -3.42 6.44 1.21
CA PHE A 110 -4.82 6.12 1.45
C PHE A 110 -5.41 6.92 2.60
N VAL A 111 -4.74 6.97 3.76
CA VAL A 111 -5.22 7.66 4.96
C VAL A 111 -5.49 9.15 4.71
N GLN A 112 -4.64 9.82 3.93
CA GLN A 112 -4.85 11.22 3.52
C GLN A 112 -6.16 11.43 2.77
N ARG A 113 -6.55 10.49 1.91
CA ARG A 113 -7.82 10.58 1.18
C ARG A 113 -9.00 10.48 2.14
N TYR A 114 -8.91 9.65 3.17
CA TYR A 114 -9.96 9.52 4.18
C TYR A 114 -10.09 10.80 5.03
N LEU A 115 -8.96 11.36 5.47
CA LEU A 115 -8.94 12.59 6.28
C LEU A 115 -9.36 13.84 5.51
N SER A 116 -9.37 13.79 4.17
CA SER A 116 -9.87 14.88 3.31
C SER A 116 -11.40 14.89 3.15
N MET A 117 -12.10 13.86 3.63
CA MET A 117 -13.56 13.77 3.58
C MET A 117 -14.19 14.48 4.79
N SER A 118 -15.42 14.94 4.63
CA SER A 118 -16.05 15.80 5.63
C SER A 118 -16.59 15.04 6.84
N THR A 119 -16.99 13.78 6.66
CA THR A 119 -17.62 12.98 7.73
C THR A 119 -17.14 11.53 7.71
N PHE A 120 -17.20 10.87 8.87
CA PHE A 120 -16.88 9.44 8.97
C PHE A 120 -17.81 8.56 8.11
N LYS A 121 -19.08 8.98 7.97
CA LYS A 121 -20.05 8.29 7.12
C LYS A 121 -19.63 8.29 5.65
N GLU A 122 -19.06 9.40 5.15
CA GLU A 122 -18.52 9.48 3.80
C GLU A 122 -17.30 8.60 3.60
N VAL A 123 -16.39 8.56 4.58
CA VAL A 123 -15.22 7.65 4.58
C VAL A 123 -15.69 6.20 4.50
N ARG A 124 -16.60 5.79 5.38
CA ARG A 124 -17.15 4.42 5.40
C ARG A 124 -17.86 4.08 4.09
N ARG A 125 -18.69 4.98 3.56
CA ARG A 125 -19.37 4.77 2.28
C ARG A 125 -18.37 4.62 1.14
N THR A 126 -17.31 5.44 1.10
CA THR A 126 -16.29 5.37 0.06
C THR A 126 -15.51 4.06 0.13
N LEU A 127 -15.09 3.64 1.32
CA LEU A 127 -14.42 2.35 1.54
C LEU A 127 -15.30 1.17 1.12
N MET A 128 -16.59 1.17 1.50
CA MET A 128 -17.52 0.11 1.14
C MET A 128 -17.83 0.09 -0.36
N SER A 129 -17.93 1.25 -1.01
CA SER A 129 -18.09 1.35 -2.47
C SER A 129 -16.85 0.91 -3.24
N ASN A 130 -15.66 0.96 -2.64
CA ASN A 130 -14.43 0.50 -3.27
C ASN A 130 -14.43 -1.02 -3.48
N ILE A 131 -15.04 -1.78 -2.56
CA ILE A 131 -15.08 -3.25 -2.61
C ILE A 131 -15.65 -3.79 -3.95
N PRO A 132 -16.89 -3.44 -4.37
CA PRO A 132 -17.43 -3.95 -5.64
C PRO A 132 -16.64 -3.47 -6.86
N VAL A 133 -16.10 -2.24 -6.84
CA VAL A 133 -15.29 -1.70 -7.94
C VAL A 133 -14.01 -2.50 -8.12
N VAL A 134 -13.30 -2.75 -7.02
CA VAL A 134 -12.08 -3.57 -7.01
C VAL A 134 -12.38 -5.00 -7.48
N ILE A 135 -13.47 -5.63 -7.00
CA ILE A 135 -13.88 -6.96 -7.46
C ILE A 135 -14.07 -6.98 -8.98
N VAL A 136 -14.83 -6.03 -9.54
CA VAL A 136 -15.07 -5.97 -10.98
C VAL A 136 -13.76 -5.79 -11.76
N LEU A 137 -12.87 -4.90 -11.31
CA LEU A 137 -11.59 -4.65 -11.98
C LEU A 137 -10.66 -5.87 -11.94
N PHE A 138 -10.58 -6.58 -10.81
CA PHE A 138 -9.79 -7.81 -10.71
C PHE A 138 -10.37 -8.94 -11.58
N CYS A 139 -11.69 -9.11 -11.59
CA CYS A 139 -12.35 -10.10 -12.46
C CYS A 139 -12.09 -9.78 -13.94
N LEU A 140 -12.21 -8.52 -14.35
CA LEU A 140 -11.89 -8.10 -15.73
C LEU A 140 -10.44 -8.39 -16.09
N ALA A 141 -9.49 -8.08 -15.20
CA ALA A 141 -8.07 -8.35 -15.44
C ALA A 141 -7.79 -9.86 -15.60
N TRP A 142 -8.44 -10.72 -14.81
CA TRP A 142 -8.31 -12.17 -14.94
C TRP A 142 -8.86 -12.68 -16.28
N ILE A 143 -10.04 -12.19 -16.69
CA ILE A 143 -10.65 -12.58 -17.98
C ILE A 143 -9.80 -12.08 -19.15
N VAL A 144 -9.26 -10.86 -19.07
CA VAL A 144 -8.31 -10.33 -20.05
C VAL A 144 -7.08 -11.26 -20.16
N GLY A 145 -6.48 -11.65 -19.03
CA GLY A 145 -5.33 -12.57 -19.01
C GLY A 145 -5.65 -13.92 -19.66
N MET A 146 -6.79 -14.52 -19.32
CA MET A 146 -7.27 -15.77 -19.92
C MET A 146 -7.53 -15.62 -21.42
N GLY A 147 -8.12 -14.51 -21.85
CA GLY A 147 -8.42 -14.22 -23.26
C GLY A 147 -7.14 -14.09 -24.09
N VAL A 148 -6.18 -13.29 -23.60
CA VAL A 148 -4.87 -13.12 -24.23
C VAL A 148 -4.13 -14.45 -24.34
N TYR A 149 -4.12 -15.24 -23.26
CA TYR A 149 -3.53 -16.58 -23.28
C TYR A 149 -4.20 -17.47 -24.33
N SER A 150 -5.53 -17.53 -24.36
CA SER A 150 -6.29 -18.40 -25.26
C SER A 150 -6.03 -18.08 -26.73
N VAL A 151 -5.78 -16.82 -27.07
CA VAL A 151 -5.42 -16.38 -28.43
C VAL A 151 -4.01 -16.85 -28.82
N TYR A 152 -3.07 -16.89 -27.88
CA TYR A 152 -1.66 -17.23 -28.12
C TYR A 152 -1.26 -18.62 -27.63
N ALA A 153 -2.21 -19.47 -27.20
CA ALA A 153 -1.93 -20.79 -26.63
C ALA A 153 -1.13 -21.70 -27.58
N VAL A 154 -1.40 -21.60 -28.89
CA VAL A 154 -0.73 -22.38 -29.95
C VAL A 154 0.46 -21.67 -30.62
N CYS A 155 0.60 -20.37 -30.40
CA CYS A 155 1.72 -19.60 -30.92
C CYS A 155 2.12 -18.52 -29.93
N ASP A 156 3.12 -18.84 -29.11
CA ASP A 156 3.66 -17.94 -28.11
C ASP A 156 4.53 -16.83 -28.75
N PRO A 157 4.13 -15.55 -28.67
CA PRO A 157 4.90 -14.44 -29.23
C PRO A 157 6.25 -14.21 -28.52
N MET A 158 6.38 -14.59 -27.25
CA MET A 158 7.63 -14.48 -26.51
C MET A 158 8.64 -15.52 -27.02
N LYS A 159 8.25 -16.80 -27.09
CA LYS A 159 9.12 -17.85 -27.65
C LYS A 159 9.43 -17.65 -29.14
N ALA A 160 8.51 -17.06 -29.89
CA ALA A 160 8.73 -16.70 -31.29
C ALA A 160 9.69 -15.49 -31.48
N GLY A 161 10.07 -14.81 -30.39
CA GLY A 161 11.01 -13.68 -30.38
C GLY A 161 10.41 -12.35 -30.82
N TYR A 162 9.09 -12.17 -30.69
CA TYR A 162 8.43 -10.88 -30.89
C TYR A 162 8.41 -10.03 -29.62
N ILE A 163 8.56 -10.67 -28.46
CA ILE A 163 8.52 -10.06 -27.14
C ILE A 163 9.69 -10.59 -26.31
N ASN A 164 10.30 -9.73 -25.49
CA ASN A 164 11.43 -10.12 -24.63
C ASN A 164 11.00 -10.41 -23.19
N LYS A 165 9.92 -9.77 -22.70
CA LYS A 165 9.44 -9.91 -21.31
C LYS A 165 7.94 -10.17 -21.27
N MET A 166 7.51 -11.00 -20.32
CA MET A 166 6.07 -11.30 -20.13
C MET A 166 5.20 -10.06 -19.92
N ASP A 167 5.73 -9.01 -19.29
CA ASP A 167 5.02 -7.75 -19.02
C ASP A 167 4.61 -6.99 -20.32
N GLU A 168 5.20 -7.36 -21.46
CA GLU A 168 4.96 -6.73 -22.76
C GLU A 168 3.82 -7.38 -23.54
N ILE A 169 3.25 -8.50 -23.05
CA ILE A 169 2.22 -9.28 -23.75
C ILE A 169 0.94 -8.50 -24.01
N LEU A 170 0.52 -7.65 -23.06
CA LEU A 170 -0.71 -6.86 -23.19
C LEU A 170 -0.56 -5.74 -24.23
N PRO A 171 0.49 -4.90 -24.19
CA PRO A 171 0.76 -3.97 -25.28
C PRO A 171 0.87 -4.65 -26.64
N PHE A 172 1.56 -5.79 -26.73
CA PHE A 172 1.66 -6.57 -27.96
C PHE A 172 0.31 -7.06 -28.46
N PHE A 173 -0.54 -7.59 -27.57
CA PHE A 173 -1.89 -8.01 -27.95
C PHE A 173 -2.71 -6.85 -28.52
N VAL A 174 -2.61 -5.67 -27.92
CA VAL A 174 -3.32 -4.48 -28.40
C VAL A 174 -2.80 -4.06 -29.78
N GLU A 175 -1.48 -4.08 -29.99
CA GLU A 175 -0.86 -3.77 -31.27
C GLU A 175 -1.24 -4.78 -32.37
N ASP A 176 -1.20 -6.08 -32.05
CA ASP A 176 -1.53 -7.18 -32.96
C ASP A 176 -3.01 -7.18 -33.34
N LYS A 177 -3.87 -7.37 -32.34
CA LYS A 177 -5.28 -7.68 -32.56
C LYS A 177 -6.13 -6.45 -32.80
N PHE A 178 -5.67 -5.24 -32.47
CA PHE A 178 -6.36 -3.98 -32.79
C PHE A 178 -5.68 -3.18 -33.90
N ALA A 179 -4.83 -3.80 -34.72
CA ALA A 179 -4.16 -3.14 -35.84
C ALA A 179 -5.13 -2.43 -36.82
N TYR A 180 -6.39 -2.90 -36.89
CA TYR A 180 -7.45 -2.31 -37.71
C TYR A 180 -8.02 -1.00 -37.13
N LEU A 181 -7.74 -0.67 -35.86
CA LEU A 181 -8.14 0.58 -35.20
C LEU A 181 -6.90 1.40 -34.81
N PRO A 182 -6.40 2.28 -35.71
CA PRO A 182 -5.24 3.10 -35.39
C PRO A 182 -5.54 3.99 -34.17
N GLY A 183 -4.58 4.05 -33.25
CA GLY A 183 -4.65 4.89 -32.04
C GLY A 183 -5.08 4.15 -30.77
N VAL A 184 -5.69 2.95 -30.84
CA VAL A 184 -6.08 2.18 -29.64
C VAL A 184 -4.86 1.85 -28.77
N LEU A 185 -3.75 1.44 -29.40
CA LEU A 185 -2.48 1.23 -28.72
C LEU A 185 -2.01 2.50 -28.00
N GLY A 186 -2.13 3.67 -28.64
CA GLY A 186 -1.79 4.96 -28.03
C GLY A 186 -2.65 5.28 -26.81
N ILE A 187 -3.97 5.07 -26.89
CA ILE A 187 -4.91 5.27 -25.77
C ILE A 187 -4.59 4.31 -24.61
N PHE A 188 -4.30 3.04 -24.92
CA PHE A 188 -3.90 2.05 -23.94
C PHE A 188 -2.61 2.45 -23.22
N MET A 189 -1.57 2.80 -23.98
CA MET A 189 -0.29 3.24 -23.43
C MET A 189 -0.44 4.52 -22.61
N ALA A 190 -1.19 5.52 -23.10
CA ALA A 190 -1.45 6.75 -22.37
C ALA A 190 -2.16 6.48 -21.02
N SER A 191 -3.12 5.55 -21.02
CA SER A 191 -3.85 5.16 -19.80
C SER A 191 -2.94 4.43 -18.81
N LEU A 192 -2.07 3.53 -19.29
CA LEU A 192 -1.08 2.85 -18.45
C LEU A 192 -0.10 3.85 -17.83
N PHE A 193 0.41 4.81 -18.61
CA PHE A 193 1.29 5.85 -18.10
C PHE A 193 0.61 6.76 -17.10
N ASN A 194 -0.64 7.15 -17.35
CA ASN A 194 -1.37 7.99 -16.41
C ASN A 194 -1.55 7.29 -15.06
N GLY A 195 -1.86 5.99 -15.05
CA GLY A 195 -1.99 5.21 -13.80
C GLY A 195 -0.67 5.12 -13.02
N ALA A 196 0.46 4.88 -13.70
CA ALA A 196 1.77 4.90 -13.04
C ALA A 196 2.15 6.31 -12.54
N LEU A 197 1.87 7.33 -13.34
CA LEU A 197 2.13 8.74 -13.02
C LEU A 197 1.35 9.18 -11.78
N SER A 198 0.06 8.88 -11.71
CA SER A 198 -0.79 9.31 -10.61
C SER A 198 -0.48 8.61 -9.30
N LEU A 199 -0.16 7.31 -9.35
CA LEU A 199 0.36 6.58 -8.19
C LEU A 199 1.65 7.22 -7.67
N ASN A 200 2.58 7.56 -8.56
CA ASN A 200 3.84 8.21 -8.18
C ASN A 200 3.59 9.59 -7.56
N VAL A 201 2.74 10.42 -8.17
CA VAL A 201 2.36 11.74 -7.64
C VAL A 201 1.73 11.61 -6.24
N SER A 202 0.82 10.65 -6.05
CA SER A 202 0.20 10.41 -4.74
C SER A 202 1.24 10.03 -3.69
N ASN A 203 2.18 9.14 -4.02
CA ASN A 203 3.24 8.72 -3.10
C ASN A 203 4.23 9.86 -2.76
N LEU A 204 4.63 10.66 -3.76
CA LEU A 204 5.48 11.84 -3.54
C LEU A 204 4.82 12.86 -2.61
N ASN A 205 3.52 13.13 -2.83
CA ASN A 205 2.75 14.00 -1.97
C ASN A 205 2.70 13.44 -0.54
N SER A 206 2.40 12.16 -0.37
CA SER A 206 2.34 11.54 0.96
C SER A 206 3.68 11.55 1.70
N LEU A 207 4.79 11.23 1.01
CA LEU A 207 6.13 11.32 1.59
C LEU A 207 6.48 12.74 2.02
N ALA A 208 6.14 13.73 1.19
CA ALA A 208 6.38 15.13 1.51
C ALA A 208 5.55 15.61 2.69
N THR A 209 4.26 15.24 2.75
CA THR A 209 3.40 15.58 3.89
C THR A 209 3.87 14.90 5.17
N VAL A 210 4.23 13.61 5.14
CA VAL A 210 4.73 12.89 6.33
C VAL A 210 6.03 13.51 6.83
N THR A 211 6.96 13.81 5.92
CA THR A 211 8.22 14.48 6.28
C THR A 211 7.97 15.84 6.91
N TRP A 212 6.97 16.57 6.39
CA TRP A 212 6.58 17.85 6.94
C TRP A 212 5.93 17.73 8.31
N GLU A 213 4.82 16.99 8.42
CA GLU A 213 4.01 16.90 9.63
C GLU A 213 4.78 16.23 10.78
N ASP A 214 5.49 15.14 10.52
CA ASP A 214 6.08 14.31 11.58
C ASP A 214 7.48 14.81 12.01
N PHE A 215 8.20 15.56 11.17
CA PHE A 215 9.58 15.96 11.46
C PHE A 215 9.80 17.48 11.39
N LEU A 216 9.47 18.12 10.27
CA LEU A 216 9.86 19.52 10.04
C LEU A 216 8.97 20.54 10.75
N SER A 217 7.67 20.26 10.88
CA SER A 217 6.68 21.14 11.52
C SER A 217 7.02 21.41 12.99
N HIS A 218 7.66 20.45 13.65
CA HIS A 218 8.06 20.53 15.06
C HIS A 218 9.33 21.35 15.30
N LEU A 219 10.11 21.64 14.26
CA LEU A 219 11.34 22.42 14.39
C LEU A 219 11.03 23.89 14.70
N PRO A 220 11.77 24.53 15.63
CA PRO A 220 11.52 25.92 16.03
C PRO A 220 11.51 26.92 14.87
N ARG A 221 12.30 26.66 13.81
CA ARG A 221 12.43 27.52 12.63
C ARG A 221 11.18 27.55 11.75
N PHE A 222 10.30 26.56 11.85
CA PHE A 222 9.09 26.43 11.05
C PHE A 222 7.81 26.68 11.85
N LYS A 223 7.92 27.01 13.15
CA LYS A 223 6.77 27.42 13.96
C LYS A 223 6.25 28.77 13.46
N GLY A 224 4.96 28.84 13.14
CA GLY A 224 4.27 30.07 12.75
C GLY A 224 4.39 30.45 11.27
N ILE A 225 4.81 29.54 10.40
CA ILE A 225 4.77 29.80 8.95
C ILE A 225 3.32 29.81 8.43
N ASN A 226 3.07 30.61 7.39
CA ASN A 226 1.76 30.69 6.76
C ASN A 226 1.46 29.42 5.94
N ASP A 227 0.19 29.01 5.82
CA ASP A 227 -0.27 27.87 5.01
C ASP A 227 0.30 27.85 3.59
N LYS A 228 0.42 29.03 2.96
CA LYS A 228 1.03 29.15 1.61
C LYS A 228 2.51 28.81 1.61
N GLN A 229 3.24 29.21 2.65
CA GLN A 229 4.66 28.90 2.80
C GLN A 229 4.83 27.42 3.14
N GLN A 230 4.01 26.87 4.03
CA GLN A 230 3.96 25.45 4.35
C GLN A 230 3.75 24.60 3.09
N LEU A 231 2.76 24.96 2.27
CA LEU A 231 2.49 24.27 1.01
C LEU A 231 3.68 24.32 0.06
N ASN A 232 4.37 25.46 -0.05
CA ASN A 232 5.55 25.58 -0.90
C ASN A 232 6.72 24.71 -0.40
N VAL A 233 6.89 24.59 0.91
CA VAL A 233 7.91 23.70 1.49
C VAL A 233 7.57 22.24 1.22
N ILE A 234 6.31 21.82 1.44
CA ILE A 234 5.86 20.47 1.11
C ILE A 234 6.08 20.16 -0.37
N LYS A 235 5.74 21.07 -1.28
CA LYS A 235 6.00 20.92 -2.71
C LYS A 235 7.48 20.75 -3.02
N PHE A 236 8.35 21.53 -2.37
CA PHE A 236 9.79 21.43 -2.54
C PHE A 236 10.34 20.08 -2.06
N ILE A 237 9.89 19.60 -0.89
CA ILE A 237 10.26 18.28 -0.37
C ILE A 237 9.80 17.18 -1.33
N GLY A 238 8.58 17.26 -1.87
CA GLY A 238 8.08 16.31 -2.85
C GLY A 238 8.92 16.26 -4.12
N SER A 239 9.42 17.41 -4.58
CA SER A 239 10.36 17.46 -5.72
C SER A 239 11.70 16.77 -5.42
N ILE A 240 12.23 16.92 -4.19
CA ILE A 240 13.45 16.20 -3.76
C ILE A 240 13.20 14.69 -3.79
N TYR A 241 12.09 14.22 -3.22
CA TYR A 241 11.73 12.81 -3.29
C TYR A 241 11.55 12.33 -4.73
N GLY A 242 11.01 13.15 -5.63
CA GLY A 242 10.90 12.82 -7.05
C GLY A 242 12.26 12.52 -7.69
N VAL A 243 13.28 13.32 -7.35
CA VAL A 243 14.66 13.08 -7.82
C VAL A 243 15.26 11.83 -7.19
N VAL A 244 15.02 11.59 -5.90
CA VAL A 244 15.49 10.38 -5.20
C VAL A 244 14.85 9.12 -5.79
N VAL A 245 13.53 9.12 -5.98
CA VAL A 245 12.78 8.00 -6.58
C VAL A 245 13.25 7.74 -8.01
N MET A 246 13.53 8.79 -8.79
CA MET A 246 14.15 8.64 -10.12
C MET A 246 15.51 7.93 -10.02
N GLY A 247 16.36 8.30 -9.06
CA GLY A 247 17.64 7.63 -8.81
C GLY A 247 17.48 6.14 -8.45
N VAL A 248 16.55 5.83 -7.54
CA VAL A 248 16.22 4.43 -7.18
C VAL A 248 15.66 3.66 -8.37
N GLY A 249 14.86 4.29 -9.24
CA GLY A 249 14.32 3.67 -10.45
C GLY A 249 15.39 3.23 -11.45
N PHE A 250 16.53 3.93 -11.50
CA PHE A 250 17.70 3.48 -12.28
C PHE A 250 18.31 2.21 -11.69
N SER A 251 18.40 2.11 -10.36
CA SER A 251 18.90 0.92 -9.67
C SER A 251 17.97 -0.30 -9.85
N VAL A 252 16.65 -0.10 -9.77
CA VAL A 252 15.68 -1.20 -9.96
C VAL A 252 15.69 -1.74 -11.38
N GLY A 253 16.04 -0.91 -12.37
CA GLY A 253 16.24 -1.37 -13.75
C GLY A 253 17.31 -2.47 -13.90
N LEU A 254 18.23 -2.58 -12.94
CA LEU A 254 19.27 -3.62 -12.86
C LEU A 254 18.76 -4.95 -12.29
N LEU A 255 17.58 -4.97 -11.65
CA LEU A 255 17.04 -6.16 -11.01
C LEU A 255 16.19 -6.98 -12.00
N SER A 256 16.33 -8.30 -11.92
CA SER A 256 15.45 -9.24 -12.61
C SER A 256 14.12 -9.34 -11.85
N GLY A 257 13.02 -8.98 -12.52
CA GLY A 257 11.66 -9.20 -12.02
C GLY A 257 11.14 -8.01 -11.22
N VAL A 258 10.73 -6.96 -11.94
CA VAL A 258 10.32 -5.68 -11.34
C VAL A 258 9.07 -5.83 -10.46
N ILE A 259 8.05 -6.55 -10.94
CA ILE A 259 6.80 -6.76 -10.18
C ILE A 259 7.10 -7.50 -8.87
N GLU A 260 7.83 -8.60 -8.92
CA GLU A 260 8.17 -9.37 -7.72
C GLU A 260 9.04 -8.57 -6.75
N SER A 261 10.09 -7.91 -7.24
CA SER A 261 10.96 -7.05 -6.43
C SER A 261 10.16 -5.94 -5.74
N SER A 262 9.19 -5.34 -6.44
CA SER A 262 8.30 -4.32 -5.88
C SER A 262 7.40 -4.88 -4.79
N MET A 263 6.75 -6.03 -5.03
CA MET A 263 5.86 -6.68 -4.07
C MET A 263 6.60 -7.14 -2.82
N LEU A 264 7.82 -7.64 -3.01
CA LEU A 264 8.70 -8.07 -1.93
C LEU A 264 9.06 -6.88 -1.02
N MET A 265 9.50 -5.76 -1.60
CA MET A 265 9.80 -4.53 -0.86
C MET A 265 8.57 -3.95 -0.16
N THR A 266 7.43 -3.90 -0.84
CA THR A 266 6.17 -3.44 -0.25
C THR A 266 5.77 -4.33 0.94
N SER A 267 5.84 -5.65 0.80
CA SER A 267 5.46 -6.59 1.86
C SER A 267 6.37 -6.46 3.08
N ALA A 268 7.68 -6.33 2.87
CA ALA A 268 8.68 -6.24 3.92
C ALA A 268 8.52 -5.00 4.82
N THR A 269 8.04 -3.90 4.23
CA THR A 269 7.83 -2.62 4.92
C THR A 269 6.42 -2.47 5.49
N SER A 270 5.40 -2.99 4.78
CA SER A 270 4.00 -2.96 5.21
C SER A 270 3.73 -3.78 6.48
N GLY A 271 4.41 -4.92 6.64
CA GLY A 271 4.22 -5.82 7.79
C GLY A 271 4.54 -5.16 9.13
N PRO A 272 5.76 -4.64 9.34
CA PRO A 272 6.13 -3.97 10.59
C PRO A 272 5.24 -2.77 10.92
N LEU A 273 4.87 -1.97 9.91
CA LEU A 273 3.98 -0.82 10.05
C LEU A 273 2.60 -1.24 10.58
N LEU A 274 1.96 -2.21 9.92
CA LEU A 274 0.68 -2.76 10.37
C LEU A 274 0.78 -3.34 11.78
N GLY A 275 1.90 -4.00 12.09
CA GLY A 275 2.17 -4.56 13.41
C GLY A 275 2.13 -3.53 14.54
N VAL A 276 2.64 -2.31 14.32
CA VAL A 276 2.58 -1.24 15.34
C VAL A 276 1.14 -0.77 15.57
N PHE A 277 0.37 -0.59 14.50
CA PHE A 277 -1.03 -0.21 14.61
C PHE A 277 -1.86 -1.29 15.31
N LEU A 278 -1.67 -2.56 14.96
CA LEU A 278 -2.35 -3.67 15.65
C LEU A 278 -1.91 -3.79 17.11
N LEU A 279 -0.62 -3.62 17.40
CA LEU A 279 -0.12 -3.59 18.78
C LEU A 279 -0.82 -2.48 19.59
N ALA A 280 -0.90 -1.27 19.04
CA ALA A 280 -1.54 -0.14 19.71
C ALA A 280 -3.05 -0.32 19.92
N MET A 281 -3.77 -0.88 18.93
CA MET A 281 -5.22 -1.05 19.00
C MET A 281 -5.65 -2.28 19.81
N LEU A 282 -4.88 -3.37 19.77
CA LEU A 282 -5.29 -4.69 20.27
C LEU A 282 -4.56 -5.13 21.53
N VAL A 283 -3.38 -4.57 21.84
CA VAL A 283 -2.58 -4.96 23.01
C VAL A 283 -2.56 -3.82 24.03
N PRO A 284 -3.41 -3.87 25.08
CA PRO A 284 -3.55 -2.75 25.99
C PRO A 284 -2.37 -2.54 26.95
N ILE A 285 -1.39 -3.45 26.94
CA ILE A 285 -0.16 -3.35 27.74
C ILE A 285 0.93 -2.61 26.93
N ALA A 286 0.72 -2.39 25.63
CA ALA A 286 1.72 -1.82 24.74
C ALA A 286 2.07 -0.38 25.12
N ASN A 287 3.37 -0.11 25.28
CA ASN A 287 3.93 1.21 25.52
C ASN A 287 4.82 1.66 24.35
N TRP A 288 5.22 2.93 24.32
CA TRP A 288 5.99 3.49 23.20
C TRP A 288 7.36 2.81 23.01
N LYS A 289 7.99 2.33 24.10
CA LYS A 289 9.27 1.61 24.06
C LYS A 289 9.14 0.26 23.36
N GLY A 290 8.09 -0.49 23.70
CA GLY A 290 7.78 -1.76 23.03
C GLY A 290 7.35 -1.55 21.60
N ALA A 291 6.51 -0.56 21.30
CA ALA A 291 6.13 -0.22 19.93
C ALA A 291 7.35 0.12 19.06
N ALA A 292 8.26 0.97 19.54
CA ALA A 292 9.49 1.33 18.82
C ALA A 292 10.42 0.13 18.63
N CYS A 293 10.68 -0.64 19.70
CA CYS A 293 11.57 -1.81 19.63
C CYS A 293 11.00 -2.90 18.72
N GLY A 294 9.70 -3.22 18.86
CA GLY A 294 9.01 -4.18 18.02
C GLY A 294 9.07 -3.81 16.54
N MET A 295 8.82 -2.54 16.22
CA MET A 295 8.91 -2.04 14.85
C MET A 295 10.32 -2.17 14.30
N ILE A 296 11.34 -1.68 15.02
CA ILE A 296 12.75 -1.70 14.56
C ILE A 296 13.24 -3.13 14.36
N VAL A 297 13.04 -4.01 15.34
CA VAL A 297 13.49 -5.41 15.26
C VAL A 297 12.79 -6.14 14.12
N SER A 298 11.48 -5.97 13.99
CA SER A 298 10.72 -6.57 12.91
C SER A 298 11.20 -6.08 11.54
N HIS A 299 11.45 -4.78 11.38
CA HIS A 299 11.95 -4.21 10.13
C HIS A 299 13.34 -4.74 9.76
N ILE A 300 14.24 -4.87 10.74
CA ILE A 300 15.58 -5.45 10.51
C ILE A 300 15.46 -6.90 10.04
N ILE A 301 14.62 -7.70 10.70
CA ILE A 301 14.44 -9.11 10.34
C ILE A 301 13.78 -9.24 8.96
N THR A 302 12.71 -8.50 8.67
CA THR A 302 12.02 -8.60 7.36
C THR A 302 12.91 -8.10 6.21
N LEU A 303 13.71 -7.06 6.43
CA LEU A 303 14.71 -6.60 5.45
C LEU A 303 15.83 -7.63 5.26
N TRP A 304 16.31 -8.25 6.35
CA TRP A 304 17.30 -9.32 6.25
C TRP A 304 16.80 -10.51 5.42
N ILE A 305 15.56 -10.95 5.66
CA ILE A 305 14.91 -12.01 4.86
C ILE A 305 14.74 -11.58 3.40
N THR A 306 14.33 -10.32 3.19
CA THR A 306 14.14 -9.71 1.86
C THR A 306 15.41 -9.73 1.03
N PHE A 307 16.50 -9.18 1.56
CA PHE A 307 17.78 -9.15 0.84
C PHE A 307 18.39 -10.54 0.70
N GLY A 308 18.24 -11.43 1.69
CA GLY A 308 18.64 -12.83 1.59
C GLY A 308 17.87 -13.60 0.52
N SER A 309 16.58 -13.31 0.33
CA SER A 309 15.80 -13.89 -0.76
C SER A 309 16.31 -13.50 -2.15
N LEU A 310 17.07 -12.41 -2.30
CA LEU A 310 17.70 -12.04 -3.57
C LEU A 310 18.96 -12.87 -3.87
N THR A 311 19.55 -13.53 -2.86
CA THR A 311 20.73 -14.39 -3.06
C THR A 311 20.36 -15.83 -3.41
N VAL A 312 19.10 -16.22 -3.22
CA VAL A 312 18.58 -17.56 -3.55
C VAL A 312 17.90 -17.51 -4.92
N SER A 313 18.35 -18.34 -5.86
CA SER A 313 17.67 -18.49 -7.15
C SER A 313 16.37 -19.25 -6.96
N LYS A 314 15.24 -18.53 -6.98
CA LYS A 314 13.91 -19.15 -7.07
C LYS A 314 13.59 -19.35 -8.55
N GLU A 315 13.79 -20.56 -9.05
CA GLU A 315 13.42 -20.88 -10.43
C GLU A 315 11.90 -20.75 -10.60
N VAL A 316 11.48 -19.82 -11.47
CA VAL A 316 10.07 -19.64 -11.80
C VAL A 316 9.70 -20.63 -12.90
N VAL A 317 9.19 -21.79 -12.51
CA VAL A 317 8.70 -22.79 -13.47
C VAL A 317 7.39 -22.28 -14.07
N LEU A 318 7.46 -21.78 -15.31
CA LEU A 318 6.29 -21.43 -16.10
C LEU A 318 5.68 -22.69 -16.71
N LEU A 319 4.35 -22.75 -16.81
CA LEU A 319 3.69 -23.81 -17.57
C LEU A 319 4.10 -23.69 -19.05
N PRO A 320 4.39 -24.82 -19.73
CA PRO A 320 4.92 -24.81 -21.07
C PRO A 320 3.95 -24.14 -22.05
N THR A 321 4.53 -23.51 -23.06
CA THR A 321 3.87 -22.90 -24.21
C THR A 321 4.54 -23.41 -25.49
N THR A 322 3.83 -23.38 -26.61
CA THR A 322 4.32 -23.92 -27.90
C THR A 322 4.40 -22.83 -28.98
N ILE A 323 5.25 -23.10 -29.98
CA ILE A 323 5.37 -22.35 -31.23
C ILE A 323 4.93 -23.19 -32.45
N ASP A 324 4.44 -24.41 -32.23
CA ASP A 324 4.11 -25.36 -33.30
C ASP A 324 2.99 -24.84 -34.22
N GLY A 325 2.11 -23.97 -33.70
CA GLY A 325 1.04 -23.32 -34.45
C GLY A 325 1.42 -21.98 -35.08
N CYS A 326 2.67 -21.52 -34.94
CA CYS A 326 3.09 -20.24 -35.50
C CYS A 326 3.25 -20.31 -37.02
N THR A 327 2.45 -19.53 -37.73
CA THR A 327 2.56 -19.29 -39.18
C THR A 327 2.89 -17.83 -39.47
N ASN A 328 3.36 -17.52 -40.68
CA ASN A 328 3.67 -16.14 -41.07
C ASN A 328 2.47 -15.18 -40.99
N ASP A 329 1.24 -15.71 -41.02
CA ASP A 329 -0.02 -14.94 -40.96
C ASP A 329 -0.64 -14.91 -39.54
N THR A 330 0.04 -15.47 -38.53
CA THR A 330 -0.51 -15.56 -37.15
C THR A 330 -0.58 -14.20 -36.47
N PHE A 331 0.37 -13.32 -36.77
CA PHE A 331 0.44 -11.95 -36.28
C PHE A 331 0.09 -10.96 -37.40
N SER A 332 -0.42 -9.79 -37.02
CA SER A 332 -0.70 -8.70 -37.94
C SER A 332 0.53 -8.33 -38.77
N SER A 333 0.32 -8.03 -40.05
CA SER A 333 1.40 -7.69 -41.00
C SER A 333 2.21 -6.45 -40.64
N GLY A 334 1.71 -5.62 -39.73
CA GLY A 334 2.42 -4.46 -39.17
C GLY A 334 3.42 -4.79 -38.07
N ILE A 335 3.40 -6.01 -37.52
CA ILE A 335 4.29 -6.41 -36.42
C ILE A 335 5.62 -6.86 -36.99
N THR A 336 6.68 -6.19 -36.53
CA THR A 336 8.05 -6.58 -36.82
C THR A 336 8.71 -7.08 -35.54
N LYS A 337 9.64 -8.03 -35.65
CA LYS A 337 10.45 -8.42 -34.51
C LYS A 337 11.23 -7.21 -34.00
N PRO A 338 11.37 -7.05 -32.67
CA PRO A 338 12.05 -5.89 -32.10
C PRO A 338 13.44 -5.76 -32.71
N THR A 339 13.61 -4.75 -33.56
CA THR A 339 14.90 -4.37 -34.13
C THR A 339 15.47 -3.29 -33.21
N LYS A 340 16.78 -3.32 -32.91
CA LYS A 340 17.41 -2.26 -32.10
C LYS A 340 17.09 -0.91 -32.77
N SER A 341 16.23 -0.09 -32.14
CA SER A 341 15.90 1.24 -32.66
C SER A 341 17.18 2.04 -32.85
N TRP A 342 17.22 2.96 -33.82
CA TRP A 342 18.41 3.79 -34.09
C TRP A 342 18.93 4.51 -32.83
N LEU A 343 18.03 4.95 -31.93
CA LEU A 343 18.37 5.54 -30.63
C LEU A 343 19.00 4.53 -29.66
N LEU A 344 18.52 3.28 -29.65
CA LEU A 344 19.05 2.19 -28.82
C LEU A 344 20.41 1.70 -29.35
N ALA A 345 20.62 1.69 -30.67
CA ALA A 345 21.90 1.32 -31.29
C ALA A 345 23.06 2.28 -30.98
N ASN A 346 22.77 3.51 -30.52
CA ASN A 346 23.77 4.56 -30.28
C ASN A 346 23.85 5.02 -28.81
N THR A 347 23.26 4.28 -27.85
CA THR A 347 23.33 4.63 -26.42
C THR A 347 24.00 3.53 -25.59
N PRO A 348 25.03 3.84 -24.78
CA PRO A 348 25.86 2.83 -24.10
C PRO A 348 25.28 2.28 -22.78
N LEU A 349 24.02 2.55 -22.47
CA LEU A 349 23.36 2.17 -21.21
C LEU A 349 22.21 1.19 -21.49
N GLU A 350 22.51 0.07 -22.14
CA GLU A 350 21.63 -1.10 -22.12
C GLU A 350 21.90 -1.87 -20.82
N VAL A 351 20.91 -1.89 -19.94
CA VAL A 351 20.81 -2.90 -18.89
C VAL A 351 20.02 -4.06 -19.51
N GLU A 352 20.72 -4.92 -20.24
CA GLU A 352 20.16 -6.21 -20.67
C GLU A 352 19.99 -7.07 -19.40
N SER A 353 18.78 -7.04 -18.83
CA SER A 353 18.34 -8.05 -17.87
C SER A 353 17.87 -9.26 -18.67
N GLU A 354 18.81 -10.10 -19.11
CA GLU A 354 18.49 -11.45 -19.56
C GLU A 354 17.88 -12.21 -18.38
N PHE A 355 16.60 -12.56 -18.50
CA PHE A 355 16.02 -13.61 -17.67
C PHE A 355 16.32 -14.93 -18.36
N PRO A 356 17.03 -15.87 -17.72
CA PRO A 356 17.04 -17.24 -18.18
C PRO A 356 15.66 -17.86 -17.86
N TYR A 357 14.69 -17.71 -18.75
CA TYR A 357 13.51 -18.55 -18.76
C TYR A 357 13.93 -19.91 -19.31
N PHE A 358 14.13 -20.91 -18.44
CA PHE A 358 14.43 -22.26 -18.88
C PHE A 358 13.16 -22.98 -19.31
N ASP A 359 13.19 -23.56 -20.52
CA ASP A 359 12.23 -24.56 -20.94
C ASP A 359 12.33 -25.78 -20.02
N THR A 360 11.18 -26.36 -19.69
CA THR A 360 11.04 -27.55 -18.85
C THR A 360 11.76 -28.75 -19.46
N THR A 361 13.06 -28.84 -19.24
CA THR A 361 13.69 -30.16 -19.15
C THR A 361 13.32 -30.71 -17.79
N THR A 362 12.80 -31.94 -17.78
CA THR A 362 12.48 -32.71 -16.58
C THR A 362 13.75 -32.97 -15.78
N GLN A 363 14.22 -31.97 -15.04
CA GLN A 363 15.04 -32.17 -13.86
C GLN A 363 14.16 -31.80 -12.68
N THR A 364 13.57 -32.82 -12.07
CA THR A 364 13.10 -32.74 -10.69
C THR A 364 14.30 -32.28 -9.88
N PRO A 365 14.32 -31.04 -9.32
CA PRO A 365 15.37 -30.71 -8.38
C PRO A 365 15.25 -31.74 -7.26
N ALA A 366 16.32 -32.49 -7.01
CA ALA A 366 16.39 -33.31 -5.81
C ALA A 366 16.04 -32.40 -4.63
N PRO A 367 15.29 -32.88 -3.61
CA PRO A 367 15.00 -32.09 -2.43
C PRO A 367 16.33 -31.77 -1.73
N ALA A 368 16.95 -30.66 -2.11
CA ALA A 368 18.08 -30.10 -1.39
C ALA A 368 17.50 -29.69 -0.04
N THR A 369 17.95 -30.35 1.01
CA THR A 369 17.71 -29.89 2.38
C THR A 369 18.38 -28.54 2.50
N LEU A 370 17.60 -27.47 2.30
CA LEU A 370 18.08 -26.09 2.43
C LEU A 370 18.52 -25.88 3.88
N ASP A 371 19.82 -25.65 4.07
CA ASP A 371 20.39 -25.35 5.38
C ASP A 371 20.00 -23.93 5.81
N PHE A 372 20.06 -23.64 7.11
CA PHE A 372 19.88 -22.27 7.60
C PHE A 372 21.05 -21.40 7.12
N PRO A 373 20.82 -20.19 6.56
CA PRO A 373 19.56 -19.44 6.49
C PRO A 373 18.76 -19.56 5.18
N GLU A 374 19.20 -20.40 4.23
CA GLU A 374 18.60 -20.51 2.90
C GLU A 374 17.12 -20.92 2.94
N ASN A 375 16.73 -21.75 3.91
CA ASN A 375 15.33 -22.10 4.13
C ASN A 375 14.46 -20.86 4.43
N ILE A 376 14.95 -19.92 5.25
CA ILE A 376 14.21 -18.69 5.57
C ILE A 376 14.14 -17.77 4.33
N TYR A 377 15.22 -17.69 3.56
CA TYR A 377 15.26 -16.90 2.34
C TYR A 377 14.37 -17.47 1.22
N SER A 378 14.10 -18.78 1.27
CA SER A 378 13.22 -19.45 0.31
C SER A 378 11.73 -19.17 0.53
N VAL A 379 11.34 -18.64 1.69
CA VAL A 379 9.94 -18.28 2.01
C VAL A 379 9.37 -17.32 0.96
N SER A 380 8.10 -17.52 0.61
CA SER A 380 7.37 -16.65 -0.32
C SER A 380 7.25 -15.23 0.22
N TYR A 381 7.45 -14.25 -0.66
CA TYR A 381 7.29 -12.83 -0.36
C TYR A 381 5.88 -12.48 0.15
N MET A 382 4.87 -13.28 -0.19
CA MET A 382 3.49 -13.09 0.27
C MET A 382 3.37 -13.17 1.81
N TYR A 383 4.26 -13.92 2.48
CA TYR A 383 4.24 -14.04 3.93
C TYR A 383 5.02 -12.93 4.66
N TYR A 384 5.76 -12.05 3.96
CA TYR A 384 6.62 -11.08 4.63
C TYR A 384 5.85 -10.04 5.44
N SER A 385 4.68 -9.61 4.92
CA SER A 385 3.80 -8.70 5.66
C SER A 385 3.28 -9.37 6.94
N LEU A 386 2.83 -10.63 6.83
CA LEU A 386 2.36 -11.45 7.95
C LEU A 386 3.45 -11.61 9.02
N ILE A 387 4.64 -12.06 8.62
CA ILE A 387 5.79 -12.28 9.49
C ILE A 387 6.17 -10.97 10.19
N GLY A 388 6.28 -9.87 9.44
CA GLY A 388 6.61 -8.56 9.99
C GLY A 388 5.57 -8.06 11.00
N THR A 389 4.29 -8.24 10.71
CA THR A 389 3.21 -7.86 11.63
C THR A 389 3.29 -8.65 12.94
N PHE A 390 3.43 -9.98 12.87
CA PHE A 390 3.53 -10.81 14.06
C PHE A 390 4.79 -10.56 14.87
N LEU A 391 5.95 -10.39 14.22
CA LEU A 391 7.20 -10.06 14.90
C LEU A 391 7.07 -8.73 15.66
N THR A 392 6.50 -7.71 15.05
CA THR A 392 6.28 -6.41 15.73
C THR A 392 5.38 -6.56 16.93
N VAL A 393 4.25 -7.28 16.81
CA VAL A 393 3.32 -7.48 17.92
C VAL A 393 3.97 -8.31 19.04
N ALA A 394 4.68 -9.40 18.70
CA ALA A 394 5.30 -10.28 19.67
C ALA A 394 6.44 -9.59 20.44
N VAL A 395 7.41 -9.00 19.72
CA VAL A 395 8.54 -8.28 20.33
C VAL A 395 8.04 -7.04 21.07
N GLY A 396 7.09 -6.30 20.47
CA GLY A 396 6.53 -5.12 21.10
C GLY A 396 5.80 -5.44 22.40
N THR A 397 5.01 -6.52 22.43
CA THR A 397 4.33 -6.97 23.66
C THR A 397 5.34 -7.40 24.72
N LEU A 398 6.36 -8.19 24.35
CA LEU A 398 7.40 -8.66 25.27
C LEU A 398 8.14 -7.47 25.92
N VAL A 399 8.61 -6.53 25.11
CA VAL A 399 9.34 -5.36 25.59
C VAL A 399 8.43 -4.46 26.42
N SER A 400 7.17 -4.27 26.03
CA SER A 400 6.22 -3.51 26.85
C SER A 400 5.97 -4.14 28.21
N VAL A 401 5.90 -5.47 28.32
CA VAL A 401 5.80 -6.17 29.61
C VAL A 401 7.05 -5.94 30.46
N LEU A 402 8.24 -6.00 29.85
CA LEU A 402 9.51 -5.79 30.57
C LEU A 402 9.73 -4.34 30.99
N THR A 403 9.12 -3.39 30.28
CA THR A 403 9.35 -1.94 30.49
C THR A 403 8.15 -1.22 31.12
N SER A 404 7.11 -1.95 31.50
CA SER A 404 5.89 -1.38 32.10
C SER A 404 6.23 -0.60 33.37
N HIS A 405 5.80 0.66 33.44
CA HIS A 405 5.94 1.49 34.64
C HIS A 405 4.59 1.67 35.34
N ALA A 406 4.61 1.91 36.66
CA ALA A 406 3.39 2.11 37.44
C ALA A 406 2.59 3.38 37.08
N ASP A 407 3.23 4.30 36.36
CA ASP A 407 2.67 5.58 35.93
C ASP A 407 2.20 5.59 34.48
N ASP A 408 2.29 4.45 33.78
CA ASP A 408 1.81 4.35 32.40
C ASP A 408 0.29 4.55 32.36
N ALA A 409 -0.14 5.55 31.60
CA ALA A 409 -1.54 5.89 31.38
C ALA A 409 -1.89 5.73 29.91
N TYR A 410 -3.02 5.08 29.64
CA TYR A 410 -3.43 4.68 28.29
C TYR A 410 -4.69 5.42 27.86
N ASP A 411 -4.79 5.82 26.58
CA ASP A 411 -6.03 6.38 26.05
C ASP A 411 -7.00 5.24 25.71
N ARG A 412 -8.17 5.24 26.36
CA ARG A 412 -9.21 4.24 26.12
C ARG A 412 -9.79 4.34 24.71
N LYS A 413 -9.86 5.53 24.11
CA LYS A 413 -10.49 5.75 22.80
C LYS A 413 -9.70 5.11 21.65
N LEU A 414 -8.42 4.85 21.87
CA LEU A 414 -7.52 4.24 20.87
C LEU A 414 -7.57 2.70 20.89
N LEU A 415 -8.13 2.09 21.94
CA LEU A 415 -8.24 0.64 22.06
C LEU A 415 -9.50 0.10 21.40
N HIS A 416 -9.37 -1.04 20.73
CA HIS A 416 -10.52 -1.74 20.21
C HIS A 416 -11.45 -2.21 21.35
N PRO A 417 -12.79 -2.06 21.25
CA PRO A 417 -13.73 -2.41 22.31
C PRO A 417 -13.58 -3.86 22.83
N LEU A 418 -13.36 -4.81 21.91
CA LEU A 418 -13.12 -6.22 22.27
C LEU A 418 -11.81 -6.40 23.05
N ALA A 419 -10.74 -5.72 22.65
CA ALA A 419 -9.45 -5.80 23.33
C ALA A 419 -9.56 -5.23 24.75
N TYR A 420 -10.29 -4.13 24.91
CA TYR A 420 -10.62 -3.56 26.22
C TYR A 420 -11.46 -4.52 27.07
N HIS A 421 -12.48 -5.18 26.51
CA HIS A 421 -13.28 -6.14 27.26
C HIS A 421 -12.45 -7.34 27.72
N CYS A 422 -11.68 -7.94 26.81
CA CYS A 422 -10.74 -9.03 27.14
C CYS A 422 -9.73 -8.61 28.20
N SER A 423 -9.28 -7.34 28.17
CA SER A 423 -8.31 -6.82 29.13
C SER A 423 -8.78 -6.87 30.58
N LYS A 424 -10.10 -6.77 30.83
CA LYS A 424 -10.69 -6.87 32.17
C LYS A 424 -10.80 -8.31 32.67
N ILE A 425 -10.75 -9.28 31.76
CA ILE A 425 -10.86 -10.71 32.06
C ILE A 425 -9.50 -11.28 32.49
N PHE A 426 -8.39 -10.71 31.99
CA PHE A 426 -7.06 -11.16 32.35
C PHE A 426 -6.62 -10.64 33.73
N PRO A 427 -6.12 -11.52 34.62
CA PRO A 427 -5.60 -11.11 35.92
C PRO A 427 -4.33 -10.26 35.74
N GLY A 428 -4.28 -9.10 36.39
CA GLY A 428 -3.15 -8.17 36.32
C GLY A 428 -3.39 -6.90 37.13
N LYS A 429 -2.37 -6.02 37.19
CA LYS A 429 -2.51 -4.70 37.85
C LYS A 429 -3.60 -3.86 37.14
N GLU A 430 -4.42 -3.16 37.93
CA GLU A 430 -5.42 -2.23 37.40
C GLU A 430 -4.75 -1.15 36.56
N ARG A 431 -5.29 -0.92 35.36
CA ARG A 431 -4.69 -0.05 34.35
C ARG A 431 -5.32 1.33 34.44
N ARG A 432 -4.48 2.37 34.39
CA ARG A 432 -4.94 3.75 34.36
C ARG A 432 -5.31 4.13 32.94
N TYR A 433 -6.59 4.43 32.73
CA TYR A 433 -7.08 4.95 31.45
C TYR A 433 -7.35 6.44 31.58
N ILE A 434 -6.81 7.22 30.64
CA ILE A 434 -7.10 8.65 30.52
C ILE A 434 -8.51 8.77 29.96
N THR A 435 -9.43 9.37 30.74
CA THR A 435 -10.82 9.61 30.33
C THR A 435 -11.03 10.96 29.62
N ASN A 436 -10.04 11.87 29.67
CA ASN A 436 -10.05 13.17 28.99
C ASN A 436 -8.70 13.43 28.26
N PRO A 437 -8.65 13.32 26.93
CA PRO A 437 -7.42 13.48 26.16
C PRO A 437 -6.96 14.95 25.97
N ASP A 438 -7.74 15.94 26.42
CA ASP A 438 -7.39 17.37 26.28
C ASP A 438 -6.22 17.84 27.16
N ILE A 439 -5.67 16.97 28.02
CA ILE A 439 -4.53 17.28 28.88
C ILE A 439 -3.27 16.60 28.32
N ARG A 440 -2.83 17.03 27.13
CA ARG A 440 -1.38 17.16 26.93
C ARG A 440 -0.97 18.44 27.69
N PRO A 441 0.05 18.43 28.54
CA PRO A 441 0.47 19.64 29.24
C PRO A 441 0.94 20.66 28.19
N LYS A 442 0.04 21.58 27.83
CA LYS A 442 0.45 22.85 27.24
C LYS A 442 1.10 23.61 28.39
N ASP A 443 2.37 23.93 28.23
CA ASP A 443 3.03 24.90 29.08
C ASP A 443 2.11 26.13 29.21
N VAL A 444 1.78 26.42 30.46
CA VAL A 444 0.80 27.44 30.85
C VAL A 444 1.37 28.81 30.51
N GLU A 445 0.72 29.54 29.61
CA GLU A 445 0.68 31.00 29.61
C GLU A 445 -0.62 31.46 28.92
N SER A 446 -1.53 32.01 29.72
CA SER A 446 -2.78 32.69 29.34
C SER A 446 -2.58 34.22 29.36
N PRO A 447 -3.53 35.10 28.95
CA PRO A 447 -4.76 34.92 28.16
C PRO A 447 -4.86 35.93 26.97
N ASP A 448 -5.91 35.85 26.13
CA ASP A 448 -6.74 37.04 25.87
C ASP A 448 -8.09 36.77 25.18
N SER A 449 -9.03 37.64 25.55
CA SER A 449 -10.45 37.70 25.23
C SER A 449 -10.77 38.48 23.96
N ASN A 450 -11.86 38.07 23.29
CA ASN A 450 -12.65 38.73 22.23
C ASN A 450 -12.39 38.31 20.78
N GLY A 451 -13.48 37.85 20.14
CA GLY A 451 -13.68 37.99 18.69
C GLY A 451 -13.75 36.69 17.90
N ASN A 452 -14.98 36.17 17.72
CA ASN A 452 -15.35 35.06 16.85
C ASN A 452 -14.61 35.01 15.50
N SER A 453 -13.87 33.91 15.26
CA SER A 453 -14.12 32.99 14.14
C SER A 453 -13.22 31.75 14.27
N THR A 454 -13.68 30.70 14.96
CA THR A 454 -13.06 29.39 14.86
C THR A 454 -13.66 28.66 13.66
N LYS A 455 -12.96 28.73 12.51
CA LYS A 455 -13.03 27.62 11.55
C LYS A 455 -12.51 26.39 12.28
N LYS A 456 -13.43 25.54 12.76
CA LYS A 456 -13.09 24.26 13.36
C LYS A 456 -12.30 23.45 12.35
N SER A 457 -11.22 22.81 12.81
CA SER A 457 -10.45 21.95 11.92
C SER A 457 -11.30 20.72 11.56
N PRO A 458 -11.14 20.15 10.36
CA PRO A 458 -11.83 18.90 9.98
C PRO A 458 -11.64 17.76 10.99
N LEU A 459 -10.54 17.78 11.75
CA LEU A 459 -10.26 16.81 12.81
C LEU A 459 -11.24 16.91 13.99
N GLU A 460 -11.64 18.13 14.40
CA GLU A 460 -12.58 18.33 15.51
C GLU A 460 -14.01 17.94 15.15
N GLU A 461 -14.35 18.00 13.86
CA GLU A 461 -15.65 17.55 13.33
C GLU A 461 -15.69 16.02 13.21
N LEU A 462 -14.58 15.39 12.78
CA LEU A 462 -14.37 13.94 12.83
C LEU A 462 -14.40 13.38 14.26
N GLU A 463 -13.86 14.13 15.24
CA GLU A 463 -13.85 13.74 16.65
C GLU A 463 -15.25 13.76 17.27
N ARG A 464 -16.10 14.69 16.83
CA ARG A 464 -17.49 14.77 17.26
C ARG A 464 -18.35 13.66 16.64
N ASP A 465 -18.06 13.24 15.42
CA ASP A 465 -18.73 12.10 14.76
C ASP A 465 -18.33 10.74 15.36
N ASN A 466 -17.13 10.63 15.94
CA ASN A 466 -16.69 9.43 16.68
C ASN A 466 -17.46 9.19 17.98
N LEU A 467 -18.14 10.21 18.55
CA LEU A 467 -19.06 10.04 19.68
C LEU A 467 -20.34 9.26 19.30
N GLY A 468 -20.55 8.95 18.01
CA GLY A 468 -21.62 8.08 17.54
C GLY A 468 -21.50 6.61 17.95
N PHE A 469 -20.40 6.20 18.58
CA PHE A 469 -20.24 4.85 19.15
C PHE A 469 -20.67 4.73 20.63
N ASP A 470 -21.08 5.81 21.29
CA ASP A 470 -21.37 5.84 22.73
C ASP A 470 -22.83 6.17 23.11
N THR A 471 -23.82 5.93 22.25
CA THR A 471 -25.25 6.11 22.63
C THR A 471 -26.01 4.81 22.95
N VAL A 472 -25.34 3.66 23.06
CA VAL A 472 -25.99 2.39 23.41
C VAL A 472 -25.43 1.74 24.69
N SER A 473 -24.37 2.28 25.31
CA SER A 473 -23.82 1.71 26.57
C SER A 473 -24.21 2.45 27.86
N GLU A 474 -24.87 3.60 27.76
CA GLU A 474 -25.33 4.39 28.93
C GLU A 474 -26.67 3.90 29.56
N GLN A 475 -27.06 2.64 29.32
CA GLN A 475 -28.19 2.02 30.04
C GLN A 475 -27.80 0.91 31.03
N SER A 476 -26.52 0.61 31.21
CA SER A 476 -26.10 -0.24 32.34
C SER A 476 -25.57 0.64 33.47
N GLY A 477 -26.37 0.81 34.52
CA GLY A 477 -26.04 1.60 35.71
C GLY A 477 -24.71 1.19 36.37
N VAL A 478 -23.64 1.88 36.01
CA VAL A 478 -22.35 1.82 36.69
C VAL A 478 -22.07 3.19 37.26
N THR A 479 -22.20 3.28 38.59
CA THR A 479 -21.82 4.44 39.39
C THR A 479 -20.35 4.77 39.16
N VAL A 480 -20.06 5.97 38.67
CA VAL A 480 -18.70 6.49 38.55
C VAL A 480 -18.14 6.70 39.96
N VAL A 481 -17.20 5.86 40.39
CA VAL A 481 -16.40 6.13 41.60
C VAL A 481 -15.29 7.10 41.19
N SER A 482 -15.49 8.37 41.54
CA SER A 482 -14.40 9.33 41.71
C SER A 482 -13.46 8.77 42.78
N ILE A 483 -12.24 8.41 42.42
CA ILE A 483 -11.18 8.22 43.42
C ILE A 483 -10.60 9.60 43.65
N ASP A 484 -10.99 10.24 44.75
CA ASP A 484 -10.39 11.49 45.21
C ASP A 484 -8.88 11.29 45.41
N PRO A 485 -8.05 12.30 45.08
CA PRO A 485 -6.64 12.25 45.44
C PRO A 485 -6.53 12.23 46.97
N ILE A 486 -5.77 11.26 47.50
CA ILE A 486 -5.41 11.14 48.91
C ILE A 486 -4.88 12.50 49.39
N PRO A 487 -5.54 13.21 50.33
CA PRO A 487 -5.03 14.48 50.82
C PRO A 487 -3.83 14.23 51.74
N PRO A 488 -2.79 15.07 51.71
CA PRO A 488 -1.74 15.02 52.72
C PRO A 488 -2.35 15.42 54.07
N LYS A 489 -2.12 14.60 55.10
CA LYS A 489 -2.41 14.96 56.49
C LYS A 489 -1.64 16.23 56.85
N LEU A 490 -2.35 17.30 57.19
CA LEU A 490 -1.79 18.42 57.95
C LEU A 490 -2.83 18.92 58.95
N ASP A 491 -2.39 19.00 60.20
CA ASP A 491 -3.16 19.35 61.39
C ASP A 491 -3.55 20.84 61.44
N ARG A 492 -4.73 21.06 62.05
CA ARG A 492 -5.29 22.27 62.73
C ARG A 492 -6.35 23.11 61.99
N PRO A 493 -7.40 23.58 62.72
CA PRO A 493 -8.52 24.34 62.17
C PRO A 493 -8.46 25.84 62.52
N GLU A 494 -8.72 26.73 61.55
CA GLU A 494 -9.20 28.11 61.76
C GLU A 494 -10.18 28.45 60.60
N VAL A 495 -11.49 28.58 60.80
CA VAL A 495 -12.30 29.71 61.34
C VAL A 495 -12.71 30.73 60.26
N TYR A 496 -14.03 30.74 59.95
CA TYR A 496 -14.89 31.87 59.47
C TYR A 496 -14.66 32.42 58.03
N ARG A 497 -15.65 32.94 57.26
CA ARG A 497 -17.07 33.29 57.42
C ARG A 497 -17.72 33.49 56.04
N LYS A 498 -19.03 33.22 55.93
CA LYS A 498 -19.95 33.71 54.87
C LYS A 498 -19.98 35.24 54.77
N HIS A 499 -20.19 35.76 53.56
CA HIS A 499 -21.12 36.88 53.31
C HIS A 499 -21.64 36.90 51.87
N ASP A 500 -22.96 36.88 51.75
CA ASP A 500 -23.74 37.24 50.56
C ASP A 500 -23.68 38.76 50.34
N THR A 501 -23.73 39.22 49.07
CA THR A 501 -24.48 40.43 48.68
C THR A 501 -24.76 40.48 47.17
N GLU A 502 -26.04 40.70 46.85
CA GLU A 502 -26.64 41.07 45.56
C GLU A 502 -26.28 42.50 45.13
N ALA A 503 -26.49 42.82 43.83
CA ALA A 503 -26.97 44.09 43.23
C ALA A 503 -26.44 44.22 41.78
N THR A 504 -27.24 44.00 40.72
CA THR A 504 -28.10 44.95 39.97
C THR A 504 -27.41 46.08 39.22
N ASP A 505 -27.69 46.11 37.90
CA ASP A 505 -27.80 47.22 36.95
C ASP A 505 -26.62 48.20 36.75
N HIS A 506 -26.04 48.15 35.54
CA HIS A 506 -26.24 49.18 34.50
C HIS A 506 -25.81 48.71 33.11
#